data_AF-A0A927YH99-F1
#
_entry.id   AF-A0A927YH99-F1
#
_cell.length_a   1.000
_cell.length_b   1.000
_cell.length_c   1.000
_cell.angle_alpha   90.00
_cell.angle_beta   90.00
_cell.angle_gamma   90.00
#
_symmetry.space_group_name_H-M   'P 1'
#
loop_
_entity.id
_entity.type
_entity.pdbx_description
1 polymer ?
#
loop_
_entity_poly.entity_id
_entity_poly.type
_entity_poly.pdbx_seq_one_letter_code
_entity_poly.pdbx_strand_id
1 'polypeptide(L)'
;MVKKGALNNRAVCAKLVNGGTYMNNAELFGYHVKRAMHMLTCAAAKGADILVLGAFGCGAFQNDPEVVVRAYKTVLQEFPGVFKQIEFAIYCPASGSRNYDAFSKTLG
;
A
#
# COMPACT_ATOMS: atom_id res chain seq x y z
N MET A 1 -40.71 0.28 10.74
CA MET A 1 -39.49 -0.50 10.42
C MET A 1 -38.86 0.11 9.17
N VAL A 2 -37.93 1.05 9.33
CA VAL A 2 -37.28 1.78 8.22
C VAL A 2 -36.03 1.01 7.82
N LYS A 3 -36.03 0.42 6.63
CA LYS A 3 -34.81 -0.15 6.04
C LYS A 3 -33.91 1.02 5.60
N LYS A 4 -32.86 1.29 6.37
CA LYS A 4 -31.72 2.10 5.89
C LYS A 4 -30.96 1.27 4.86
N GLY A 5 -31.21 1.50 3.58
CA GLY A 5 -30.31 1.09 2.50
C GLY A 5 -29.01 1.88 2.63
N ALA A 6 -27.93 1.20 3.01
CA ALA A 6 -26.62 1.83 3.16
C ALA A 6 -26.12 2.33 1.79
N LEU A 7 -25.73 3.60 1.79
CA LEU A 7 -25.26 4.38 0.67
C LEU A 7 -24.06 3.71 -0.01
N ASN A 8 -24.27 3.20 -1.22
CA ASN A 8 -23.21 2.79 -2.15
C ASN A 8 -22.52 4.04 -2.71
N ASN A 9 -21.58 4.60 -1.95
CA ASN A 9 -20.76 5.73 -2.40
C ASN A 9 -19.57 5.23 -3.23
N ARG A 10 -19.86 4.72 -4.44
CA ARG A 10 -18.86 4.35 -5.45
C ARG A 10 -18.36 5.59 -6.18
N ALA A 11 -17.35 6.25 -5.62
CA ALA A 11 -16.36 7.06 -6.33
C ALA A 11 -15.15 7.19 -5.35
N VAL A 12 -13.89 7.04 -5.74
CA VAL A 12 -13.14 7.89 -6.68
C VAL A 12 -11.81 7.19 -7.06
N CYS A 13 -11.43 7.32 -8.34
CA CYS A 13 -10.12 7.07 -8.99
C CYS A 13 -9.50 5.66 -8.99
N ALA A 14 -9.92 4.85 -9.97
CA ALA A 14 -9.06 3.87 -10.66
C ALA A 14 -9.11 4.12 -12.19
N LYS A 15 -8.49 5.19 -12.70
CA LYS A 15 -8.25 5.39 -14.13
C LYS A 15 -6.75 5.29 -14.41
N LEU A 16 -6.15 4.10 -14.31
CA LEU A 16 -4.75 3.92 -14.72
C LEU A 16 -4.47 2.64 -15.50
N VAL A 17 -5.36 1.63 -15.53
CA VAL A 17 -5.15 0.40 -16.31
C VAL A 17 -6.49 -0.16 -16.81
N ASN A 18 -6.53 -0.70 -18.03
CA ASN A 18 -7.63 -1.47 -18.63
C ASN A 18 -9.02 -0.81 -18.69
N GLY A 19 -9.12 0.37 -19.30
CA GLY A 19 -10.43 0.93 -19.67
C GLY A 19 -11.32 1.37 -18.49
N GLY A 20 -10.76 1.49 -17.28
CA GLY A 20 -11.46 1.99 -16.09
C GLY A 20 -12.01 0.89 -15.16
N THR A 21 -11.56 -0.36 -15.28
CA THR A 21 -11.87 -1.42 -14.32
C THR A 21 -10.89 -1.40 -13.13
N TYR A 22 -11.39 -1.81 -11.95
CA TYR A 22 -10.55 -1.99 -10.76
C TYR A 22 -9.66 -3.22 -10.94
N MET A 23 -8.38 -3.11 -10.54
CA MET A 23 -7.46 -4.25 -10.51
C MET A 23 -7.93 -5.28 -9.48
N ASN A 24 -7.87 -6.56 -9.85
CA ASN A 24 -8.05 -7.63 -8.87
C ASN A 24 -6.82 -7.72 -7.94
N ASN A 25 -6.91 -8.50 -6.86
CA ASN A 25 -5.85 -8.56 -5.85
C ASN A 25 -4.49 -9.06 -6.39
N ALA A 26 -4.47 -9.93 -7.40
CA ALA A 26 -3.23 -10.42 -8.01
C ALA A 26 -2.58 -9.35 -8.90
N GLU A 27 -3.38 -8.65 -9.70
CA GLU A 27 -2.91 -7.50 -10.50
C GLU A 27 -2.40 -6.38 -9.61
N LEU A 28 -3.15 -6.07 -8.55
CA LEU A 28 -2.77 -5.05 -7.57
C LEU A 28 -1.46 -5.41 -6.86
N PHE A 29 -1.29 -6.68 -6.48
CA PHE A 29 -0.04 -7.18 -5.91
C PHE A 29 1.13 -6.97 -6.87
N GLY A 30 1.03 -7.47 -8.10
CA GLY A 30 2.11 -7.34 -9.09
C GLY A 30 2.46 -5.88 -9.40
N TYR A 31 1.45 -5.02 -9.45
CA TYR A 31 1.64 -3.58 -9.64
C TYR A 31 2.42 -2.93 -8.49
N HIS A 32 2.08 -3.26 -7.23
CA HIS A 32 2.79 -2.72 -6.08
C HIS A 32 4.18 -3.32 -5.90
N VAL A 33 4.42 -4.59 -6.28
CA VAL A 33 5.77 -5.15 -6.34
C VAL A 33 6.63 -4.34 -7.32
N LYS A 34 6.15 -4.14 -8.56
CA LYS A 34 6.88 -3.37 -9.56
C LYS A 34 7.15 -1.93 -9.09
N ARG A 35 6.15 -1.27 -8.51
CA ARG A 35 6.29 0.09 -7.97
C ARG A 35 7.31 0.15 -6.84
N ALA A 36 7.18 -0.72 -5.83
CA ALA A 36 8.06 -0.71 -4.67
C ALA A 36 9.51 -0.99 -5.08
N MET A 37 9.76 -1.94 -5.99
CA MET A 37 11.10 -2.17 -6.56
C MET A 37 11.67 -0.88 -7.15
N HIS A 38 10.92 -0.18 -8.00
CA HIS A 38 11.40 1.06 -8.62
C HIS A 38 11.69 2.16 -7.58
N MET A 39 10.79 2.33 -6.59
CA MET A 39 10.98 3.33 -5.53
C MET A 39 12.23 3.06 -4.72
N LEU A 40 12.45 1.82 -4.28
CA LEU A 40 13.59 1.45 -3.46
C LEU A 40 14.90 1.46 -4.26
N THR A 41 14.90 1.00 -5.52
CA THR A 41 16.08 1.12 -6.40
C THR A 41 16.49 2.58 -6.60
N CYS A 42 15.53 3.48 -6.82
CA CYS A 42 15.81 4.91 -6.94
C CYS A 42 16.41 5.48 -5.65
N ALA A 43 15.86 5.12 -4.50
CA ALA A 43 16.36 5.59 -3.21
C ALA A 43 17.79 5.07 -2.91
N ALA A 44 18.03 3.79 -3.18
CA ALA A 44 19.35 3.18 -3.06
C ALA A 44 20.39 3.85 -3.98
N ALA A 45 20.02 4.11 -5.24
CA ALA A 45 20.89 4.79 -6.20
C ALA A 45 21.23 6.24 -5.80
N LYS A 46 20.46 6.85 -4.90
CA LYS A 46 20.72 8.18 -4.34
C LYS A 46 21.42 8.13 -2.98
N GLY A 47 21.76 6.94 -2.47
CA GLY A 47 22.43 6.76 -1.19
C GLY A 47 21.55 7.14 0.01
N ALA A 48 20.23 6.96 -0.10
CA ALA A 48 19.34 7.18 1.02
C ALA A 48 19.59 6.11 2.09
N ASP A 49 19.90 6.54 3.32
CA ASP A 49 20.13 5.64 4.44
C ASP A 49 18.83 5.19 5.13
N ILE A 50 17.85 6.10 5.23
CA ILE A 50 16.60 5.90 5.96
C ILE A 50 15.42 6.12 5.02
N LEU A 51 14.50 5.16 4.97
CA LEU A 51 13.25 5.30 4.23
C LEU A 51 12.06 5.43 5.18
N VAL A 52 11.21 6.43 4.93
CA VAL A 52 9.89 6.53 5.57
C VAL A 52 8.84 6.31 4.49
N LEU A 53 8.08 5.23 4.64
CA LEU A 53 7.03 4.78 3.75
C LEU A 53 5.67 4.88 4.45
N GLY A 54 4.61 4.47 3.76
CA GLY A 54 3.26 4.42 4.33
C GLY A 54 2.37 3.42 3.61
N ALA A 55 1.08 3.39 3.97
CA ALA A 55 0.09 2.51 3.38
C ALA A 55 -0.31 2.99 1.96
N PHE A 56 0.58 2.78 0.98
CA PHE A 56 0.52 3.42 -0.33
C PHE A 56 -0.80 3.15 -1.06
N GLY A 57 -1.60 4.21 -1.23
CA GLY A 57 -2.90 4.15 -1.90
C GLY A 57 -4.00 3.39 -1.15
N CYS A 58 -3.81 3.06 0.13
CA CYS A 58 -4.83 2.40 0.98
C CYS A 58 -5.84 3.41 1.60
N GLY A 59 -5.95 4.60 0.99
CA GLY A 59 -6.85 5.69 1.40
C GLY A 59 -7.84 6.00 0.29
N ALA A 60 -7.76 7.20 -0.29
CA ALA A 60 -8.66 7.62 -1.38
C ALA A 60 -8.67 6.68 -2.60
N PHE A 61 -7.55 6.01 -2.88
CA PHE A 61 -7.43 5.04 -3.98
C PHE A 61 -7.93 3.63 -3.62
N GLN A 62 -8.31 3.41 -2.35
CA GLN A 62 -8.99 2.22 -1.88
C GLN A 62 -8.25 0.90 -2.16
N ASN A 63 -6.90 0.92 -2.25
CA ASN A 63 -6.13 -0.33 -2.32
C ASN A 63 -6.33 -1.14 -1.05
N ASP A 64 -6.40 -2.46 -1.17
CA ASP A 64 -6.47 -3.35 -0.01
C ASP A 64 -5.12 -3.36 0.73
N PRO A 65 -5.04 -2.88 1.99
CA PRO A 65 -3.77 -2.80 2.73
C PRO A 65 -3.08 -4.16 2.89
N GLU A 66 -3.83 -5.25 2.96
CA GLU A 66 -3.30 -6.62 3.04
C GLU A 66 -2.53 -7.01 1.77
N VAL A 67 -3.00 -6.57 0.60
CA VAL A 67 -2.31 -6.83 -0.68
C VAL A 67 -1.06 -5.96 -0.78
N VAL A 68 -1.18 -4.67 -0.42
CA VAL A 68 -0.08 -3.71 -0.51
C VAL A 68 1.06 -4.12 0.43
N VAL A 69 0.79 -4.42 1.70
CA VAL A 69 1.87 -4.79 2.63
C VAL A 69 2.59 -6.07 2.21
N ARG A 70 1.86 -7.08 1.70
CA ARG A 70 2.50 -8.29 1.18
C ARG A 70 3.44 -7.98 0.02
N ALA A 71 3.03 -7.10 -0.91
CA ALA A 71 3.88 -6.69 -2.02
C ALA A 71 5.16 -5.99 -1.55
N TYR A 72 5.05 -5.06 -0.58
CA TYR A 72 6.21 -4.40 0.01
C TYR A 72 7.10 -5.40 0.76
N LYS A 73 6.54 -6.31 1.55
CA LYS A 73 7.30 -7.36 2.26
C LYS A 73 8.15 -8.20 1.30
N THR A 74 7.59 -8.59 0.15
CA THR A 74 8.35 -9.30 -0.89
C THR A 74 9.52 -8.47 -1.39
N VAL A 75 9.29 -7.20 -1.74
CA VAL A 75 10.33 -6.33 -2.28
C VAL A 75 11.43 -6.02 -1.28
N LEU A 76 11.10 -5.86 0.01
CA LEU A 76 12.10 -5.58 1.05
C LEU A 76 13.17 -6.67 1.15
N GLN A 77 12.87 -7.92 0.77
CA GLN A 77 13.84 -9.02 0.75
C GLN A 77 14.96 -8.84 -0.28
N GLU A 78 14.76 -8.00 -1.30
CA GLU A 78 15.74 -7.72 -2.35
C GLU A 78 16.75 -6.62 -1.96
N PHE A 79 16.59 -5.98 -0.80
CA PHE A 79 17.43 -4.86 -0.35
C PHE A 79 18.11 -5.11 1.01
N PRO A 80 18.72 -6.29 1.27
CA PRO A 80 19.36 -6.57 2.54
C PRO A 80 20.57 -5.64 2.75
N GLY A 81 20.59 -4.93 3.88
CA GLY A 81 21.70 -4.05 4.26
C GLY A 81 21.88 -2.80 3.39
N VAL A 82 20.97 -2.54 2.44
CA VAL A 82 21.03 -1.34 1.58
C VAL A 82 20.59 -0.10 2.35
N PHE A 83 19.52 -0.22 3.14
CA PHE A 83 19.01 0.85 4.00
C PHE A 83 19.37 0.54 5.45
N LYS A 84 19.78 1.57 6.20
CA LYS A 84 20.01 1.47 7.65
C LYS A 84 18.70 1.26 8.41
N GLN A 85 17.62 1.88 7.93
CA GLN A 85 16.31 1.80 8.57
C GLN A 85 15.19 2.04 7.56
N ILE A 86 14.09 1.29 7.70
CA ILE A 86 12.88 1.45 6.90
C ILE A 86 11.69 1.49 7.86
N GLU A 87 10.96 2.60 7.85
CA GLU A 87 9.81 2.82 8.71
C GLU A 87 8.53 2.95 7.90
N PHE A 88 7.43 2.38 8.38
CA PHE A 88 6.10 2.56 7.81
C PHE A 88 5.27 3.48 8.71
N ALA A 89 5.28 4.77 8.41
CA ALA A 89 4.52 5.79 9.12
C ALA A 89 3.04 5.78 8.69
N ILE A 90 2.23 4.96 9.37
CA ILE A 90 0.82 4.75 9.00
C ILE A 90 -0.10 5.53 9.91
N TYR A 91 -0.73 6.55 9.34
CA TYR A 91 -1.75 7.33 10.03
C TYR A 91 -3.01 6.50 10.31
N CYS A 92 -3.49 6.56 11.55
CA CYS A 92 -4.76 6.00 11.98
C CYS A 92 -5.71 7.11 12.42
N PRO A 93 -6.82 7.35 11.71
CA PRO A 93 -7.87 8.20 12.24
C PRO A 93 -8.57 7.52 13.42
N ALA A 94 -9.24 8.30 14.28
CA ALA A 94 -10.03 7.77 15.40
C ALA A 94 -11.11 6.77 14.96
N SER A 95 -11.53 6.82 13.68
CA SER A 95 -12.51 5.91 13.09
C SER A 95 -11.99 4.50 12.80
N GLY A 96 -10.68 4.25 12.94
CA GLY A 96 -10.14 2.89 12.84
C GLY A 96 -8.67 2.81 12.43
N SER A 97 -8.07 1.66 12.71
CA SER A 97 -6.64 1.36 12.54
C SER A 97 -6.34 0.36 11.41
N ARG A 98 -7.32 0.04 10.55
CA ARG A 98 -7.22 -1.06 9.55
C ARG A 98 -5.90 -1.09 8.77
N ASN A 99 -5.42 0.07 8.30
CA ASN A 99 -4.16 0.13 7.56
C ASN A 99 -2.96 -0.19 8.45
N TYR A 100 -2.93 0.34 9.67
CA TYR A 100 -1.87 0.04 10.62
C TYR A 100 -1.90 -1.42 11.04
N ASP A 101 -3.07 -1.97 11.34
CA ASP A 101 -3.21 -3.36 11.80
C ASP A 101 -2.69 -4.35 10.75
N ALA A 102 -3.02 -4.15 9.48
CA ALA A 102 -2.52 -4.98 8.38
C ALA A 102 -0.99 -4.92 8.26
N PHE A 103 -0.41 -3.73 8.40
CA PHE A 103 1.03 -3.54 8.28
C PHE A 103 1.79 -4.04 9.51
N SER A 104 1.33 -3.72 10.71
CA SER A 104 1.89 -4.17 11.98
C SER A 104 1.85 -5.70 12.07
N LYS A 105 0.76 -6.35 11.66
CA LYS A 105 0.67 -7.82 11.62
C LYS A 105 1.68 -8.46 10.66
N THR A 106 1.99 -7.81 9.55
CA THR A 106 2.78 -8.43 8.46
C THR A 106 4.28 -8.12 8.57
N LEU A 107 4.63 -6.94 9.06
CA LEU A 107 6.00 -6.41 9.14
C LEU A 107 6.51 -6.19 10.57
N GLY A 108 5.61 -6.17 11.56
CA GLY A 108 5.97 -6.08 12.98
C GLY A 108 6.33 -7.42 13.60
#